data_AF-A0A960RHK8-F1
#
_entry.id   AF-A0A960RHK8-F1
#
_cell.length_a   1.000
_cell.length_b   1.000
_cell.length_c   1.000
_cell.angle_alpha   90.00
_cell.angle_beta   90.00
_cell.angle_gamma   90.00
#
_symmetry.space_group_name_H-M   'P 1'
#
loop_
_entity.id
_entity.type
_entity.pdbx_description
1 polymer ?
#
loop_
_entity_poly.entity_id
_entity_poly.type
_entity_poly.pdbx_seq_one_letter_code
_entity_poly.pdbx_strand_id
1 'polypeptide(L)'
;MNKSLNAIYTAATVILAIIASGCDWSSGGGATSFNTSRGAGVSINLSGVYRGEFPGGRAVQTTTAGNITALTIRQTGNRVEVTDNQGSTYVGTVGSPGLVSQPTADGTYPAGAELAQGQINFSGKDGVSAKDIEFVGIIHVVAVTDIQGNSRVSSQTSANASRDETTRTIQNGDGTSTTETILTIGTPDDPFYQVTTTTVVTEDSTGRVISNTSTTEGGTTTTQSTEFSITEATSQYRLEGTWVELGGKTSGVQARSAGTSGLITTTTEVANDSPTPTAQVTFF
;
A
#
# COMPACT_ATOMS: atom_id res chain seq x y z
N MET A 1 38.65 -59.76 36.92
CA MET A 1 38.27 -59.40 38.31
C MET A 1 38.58 -57.92 38.46
N ASN A 2 37.57 -57.05 38.27
CA ASN A 2 36.80 -56.36 39.33
C ASN A 2 37.58 -55.13 39.84
N LYS A 3 37.10 -53.88 39.90
CA LYS A 3 35.76 -53.25 39.93
C LYS A 3 36.04 -51.72 39.84
N SER A 4 35.48 -50.96 38.90
CA SER A 4 34.25 -50.12 39.00
C SER A 4 34.29 -48.93 39.99
N LEU A 5 33.68 -47.80 39.53
CA LEU A 5 33.09 -46.64 40.27
C LEU A 5 34.05 -45.44 40.48
N ASN A 6 33.70 -44.17 40.22
CA ASN A 6 32.41 -43.47 40.32
C ASN A 6 32.21 -42.36 39.27
N ALA A 7 30.94 -42.18 38.91
CA ALA A 7 30.38 -41.09 38.13
C ALA A 7 30.26 -39.79 38.93
N ILE A 8 30.41 -38.63 38.28
CA ILE A 8 29.73 -37.40 38.67
C ILE A 8 29.08 -36.81 37.42
N TYR A 9 27.75 -36.80 37.48
CA TYR A 9 26.84 -36.15 36.57
C TYR A 9 27.01 -34.62 36.66
N THR A 10 27.06 -33.94 35.52
CA THR A 10 26.56 -32.56 35.43
C THR A 10 25.73 -32.46 34.17
N ALA A 11 24.44 -32.70 34.35
CA ALA A 11 23.41 -32.44 33.36
C ALA A 11 23.31 -30.92 33.19
N ALA A 12 23.83 -30.40 32.08
CA ALA A 12 23.53 -29.05 31.63
C ALA A 12 22.25 -29.10 30.80
N THR A 13 21.12 -28.93 31.48
CA THR A 13 19.79 -28.66 30.90
C THR A 13 19.84 -27.31 30.18
N VAL A 14 20.07 -27.32 28.88
CA VAL A 14 19.78 -26.15 28.03
C VAL A 14 18.28 -26.19 27.73
N ILE A 15 17.53 -25.34 28.43
CA ILE A 15 16.13 -25.03 28.11
C ILE A 15 16.15 -24.29 26.78
N LEU A 16 15.93 -25.03 25.69
CA LEU A 16 15.62 -24.46 24.39
C LEU A 16 14.15 -24.03 24.40
N ALA A 17 13.90 -22.77 24.73
CA ALA A 17 12.61 -22.13 24.52
C ALA A 17 12.43 -21.93 23.00
N ILE A 18 11.93 -22.97 22.33
CA ILE A 18 11.39 -22.85 20.98
C ILE A 18 10.09 -22.04 21.12
N ILE A 19 10.19 -20.73 20.88
CA ILE A 19 9.02 -19.91 20.55
C ILE A 19 8.60 -20.34 19.14
N ALA A 20 7.88 -21.46 19.08
CA ALA A 20 7.08 -21.81 17.93
C ALA A 20 5.84 -20.92 17.99
N SER A 21 5.97 -19.67 17.55
CA SER A 21 4.85 -18.96 16.93
C SER A 21 4.56 -19.66 15.61
N GLY A 22 3.94 -20.85 15.71
CA GLY A 22 3.25 -21.48 14.61
C GLY A 22 2.07 -20.59 14.29
N CYS A 23 2.27 -19.67 13.36
CA CYS A 23 1.17 -19.16 12.57
C CYS A 23 0.60 -20.36 11.80
N ASP A 24 -0.44 -20.95 12.37
CA ASP A 24 -1.32 -21.90 11.72
C ASP A 24 -1.95 -21.20 10.51
N TRP A 25 -1.50 -21.57 9.31
CA TRP A 25 -2.16 -21.22 8.06
C TRP A 25 -2.82 -22.46 7.47
N SER A 26 -3.60 -23.17 8.29
CA SER A 26 -4.56 -24.15 7.77
C SER A 26 -5.88 -23.45 7.44
N SER A 27 -6.07 -23.09 6.17
CA SER A 27 -7.23 -23.49 5.37
C SER A 27 -7.32 -22.76 4.02
N GLY A 28 -7.22 -23.55 2.95
CA GLY A 28 -8.05 -23.49 1.74
C GLY A 28 -8.22 -22.16 0.99
N GLY A 29 -7.57 -22.05 -0.17
CA GLY A 29 -7.94 -21.09 -1.21
C GLY A 29 -7.19 -21.36 -2.51
N GLY A 30 -7.91 -21.71 -3.58
CA GLY A 30 -7.37 -22.26 -4.81
C GLY A 30 -6.36 -21.37 -5.56
N ALA A 31 -5.55 -22.03 -6.36
CA ALA A 31 -4.58 -21.44 -7.27
C ALA A 31 -5.27 -20.51 -8.29
N THR A 32 -5.38 -19.22 -7.96
CA THR A 32 -5.41 -18.11 -8.92
C THR A 32 -4.94 -16.83 -8.22
N SER A 33 -3.74 -16.38 -8.59
CA SER A 33 -3.38 -14.96 -8.62
C SER A 33 -3.45 -14.17 -7.31
N PHE A 34 -2.52 -14.43 -6.38
CA PHE A 34 -2.14 -13.42 -5.38
C PHE A 34 -1.47 -12.25 -6.11
N ASN A 35 -2.29 -11.26 -6.48
CA ASN A 35 -1.83 -9.99 -7.03
C ASN A 35 -1.48 -9.05 -5.85
N THR A 36 -0.19 -8.90 -5.59
CA THR A 36 0.39 -8.08 -4.50
C THR A 36 0.17 -6.57 -4.64
N SER A 37 -0.40 -6.09 -5.76
CA SER A 37 -0.62 -4.66 -5.99
C SER A 37 -1.91 -4.08 -5.38
N ARG A 38 -2.76 -4.89 -4.74
CA ARG A 38 -4.09 -4.43 -4.26
C ARG A 38 -4.14 -3.87 -2.84
N GLY A 39 -3.08 -4.03 -2.03
CA GLY A 39 -3.10 -3.58 -0.63
C GLY A 39 -2.56 -2.17 -0.38
N ALA A 40 -1.53 -1.75 -1.13
CA ALA A 40 -0.85 -0.47 -0.93
C ALA A 40 -1.03 0.52 -2.10
N GLY A 41 -1.85 0.17 -3.11
CA GLY A 41 -2.04 1.01 -4.30
C GLY A 41 -0.82 1.11 -5.21
N VAL A 42 0.16 0.20 -5.09
CA VAL A 42 1.41 0.27 -5.85
C VAL A 42 1.54 -0.89 -6.83
N SER A 43 1.76 -0.54 -8.10
CA SER A 43 2.07 -1.48 -9.17
C SER A 43 3.33 -1.00 -9.90
N ILE A 44 4.48 -1.57 -9.55
CA ILE A 44 5.78 -1.19 -10.13
C ILE A 44 6.41 -2.42 -10.77
N ASN A 45 6.87 -2.27 -12.01
CA ASN A 45 7.71 -3.26 -12.66
C ASN A 45 9.18 -2.95 -12.34
N LEU A 46 9.85 -3.85 -11.63
CA LEU A 46 11.25 -3.69 -11.22
C LEU A 46 12.24 -4.32 -12.22
N SER A 47 11.74 -4.72 -13.40
CA SER A 47 12.60 -5.21 -14.48
C SER A 47 13.51 -4.10 -15.00
N GLY A 48 14.75 -4.45 -15.34
CA GLY A 48 15.73 -3.49 -15.83
C GLY A 48 17.15 -4.03 -15.80
N VAL A 49 18.10 -3.19 -16.24
CA VAL A 49 19.54 -3.48 -16.19
C VAL A 49 20.14 -2.64 -15.08
N TYR A 50 20.48 -3.30 -13.98
CA TYR A 50 21.07 -2.70 -12.79
C TYR A 50 22.58 -2.66 -12.94
N ARG A 51 23.14 -1.46 -13.15
CA ARG A 51 24.57 -1.22 -13.34
C ARG A 51 25.25 -0.87 -12.03
N GLY A 52 26.44 -1.38 -11.84
CA GLY A 52 27.17 -1.27 -10.59
C GLY A 52 27.66 0.13 -10.24
N GLU A 53 27.61 0.44 -8.94
CA GLU A 53 28.05 1.74 -8.40
C GLU A 53 29.41 1.69 -7.71
N PHE A 54 29.94 0.51 -7.41
CA PHE A 54 31.27 0.39 -6.79
C PHE A 54 32.38 0.77 -7.78
N PRO A 55 33.59 1.13 -7.28
CA PRO A 55 34.72 1.48 -8.12
C PRO A 55 35.01 0.43 -9.20
N GLY A 56 35.14 0.91 -10.44
CA GLY A 56 35.26 0.06 -11.64
C GLY A 56 33.92 -0.38 -12.22
N GLY A 57 32.79 0.26 -11.83
CA GLY A 57 31.45 -0.05 -12.32
C GLY A 57 30.91 -1.39 -11.82
N ARG A 58 31.35 -1.83 -10.63
CA ARG A 58 31.01 -3.13 -10.06
C ARG A 58 29.68 -3.08 -9.33
N ALA A 59 28.80 -4.03 -9.60
CA ALA A 59 27.54 -4.21 -8.91
C ALA A 59 27.71 -5.03 -7.63
N VAL A 60 28.62 -6.01 -7.66
CA VAL A 60 29.01 -6.80 -6.49
C VAL A 60 30.45 -6.43 -6.12
N GLN A 61 30.68 -6.08 -4.85
CA GLN A 61 31.95 -5.49 -4.40
C GLN A 61 33.13 -6.45 -4.55
N THR A 62 32.95 -7.70 -4.13
CA THR A 62 33.94 -8.77 -4.24
C THR A 62 33.28 -10.07 -4.67
N THR A 63 33.97 -10.86 -5.48
CA THR A 63 33.50 -12.18 -5.91
C THR A 63 34.70 -13.13 -5.92
N THR A 64 34.44 -14.44 -5.87
CA THR A 64 35.50 -15.44 -6.00
C THR A 64 36.04 -15.50 -7.43
N ALA A 65 35.19 -15.29 -8.45
CA ALA A 65 35.61 -15.27 -9.84
C ALA A 65 34.86 -14.20 -10.65
N GLY A 66 35.63 -13.46 -11.47
CA GLY A 66 35.13 -12.47 -12.42
C GLY A 66 34.43 -11.26 -11.79
N ASN A 67 34.47 -10.10 -12.45
CA ASN A 67 33.78 -8.91 -11.95
C ASN A 67 32.30 -8.92 -12.37
N ILE A 68 31.40 -8.78 -11.40
CA ILE A 68 29.98 -8.54 -11.65
C ILE A 68 29.75 -7.03 -11.72
N THR A 69 29.44 -6.53 -12.91
CA THR A 69 29.27 -5.10 -13.23
C THR A 69 27.81 -4.73 -13.54
N ALA A 70 26.99 -5.71 -13.88
CA ALA A 70 25.58 -5.51 -14.10
C ALA A 70 24.75 -6.75 -13.75
N LEU A 71 23.51 -6.51 -13.34
CA LEU A 71 22.48 -7.52 -13.11
C LEU A 71 21.25 -7.14 -13.94
N THR A 72 20.82 -8.01 -14.84
CA THR A 72 19.57 -7.87 -15.60
C THR A 72 18.47 -8.57 -14.84
N ILE A 73 17.48 -7.83 -14.34
CA ILE A 73 16.34 -8.38 -13.61
C ILE A 73 15.13 -8.42 -14.53
N ARG A 74 14.46 -9.57 -14.59
CA ARG A 74 13.18 -9.78 -15.28
C ARG A 74 12.14 -10.25 -14.27
N GLN A 75 11.09 -9.46 -14.11
CA GLN A 75 10.01 -9.75 -13.16
C GLN A 75 8.77 -10.28 -13.88
N THR A 76 8.19 -11.36 -13.34
CA THR A 76 6.87 -11.87 -13.72
C THR A 76 6.07 -12.14 -12.45
N GLY A 77 5.11 -11.27 -12.13
CA GLY A 77 4.43 -11.29 -10.84
C GLY A 77 5.43 -11.03 -9.70
N ASN A 78 5.47 -11.92 -8.71
CA ASN A 78 6.45 -11.86 -7.63
C ASN A 78 7.75 -12.62 -7.95
N ARG A 79 7.82 -13.37 -9.06
CA ARG A 79 9.03 -14.10 -9.45
C ARG A 79 10.00 -13.16 -10.15
N VAL A 80 11.27 -13.23 -9.79
CA VAL A 80 12.36 -12.58 -10.52
C VAL A 80 13.32 -13.60 -11.10
N GLU A 81 13.82 -13.29 -12.28
CA GLU A 81 14.94 -13.96 -12.92
C GLU A 81 16.04 -12.93 -13.13
N VAL A 82 17.23 -13.24 -12.63
CA VAL A 82 18.36 -12.32 -12.61
C VAL A 82 19.49 -12.94 -13.41
N THR A 83 20.01 -12.21 -14.39
CA THR A 83 21.18 -12.65 -15.17
C THR A 83 22.31 -11.64 -14.99
N ASP A 84 23.49 -12.09 -14.60
CA ASP A 84 24.65 -11.22 -14.47
C ASP A 84 25.34 -10.95 -15.84
N ASN A 85 26.35 -10.09 -15.85
CA ASN A 85 27.13 -9.80 -17.06
C ASN A 85 28.08 -10.93 -17.51
N GLN A 86 28.10 -12.06 -16.80
CA GLN A 86 28.90 -13.25 -17.13
C GLN A 86 28.02 -14.38 -17.69
N GLY A 87 26.69 -14.21 -17.67
CA GLY A 87 25.71 -15.16 -18.19
C GLY A 87 25.18 -16.14 -17.15
N SER A 88 25.54 -15.99 -15.87
CA SER A 88 24.97 -16.78 -14.78
C SER A 88 23.56 -16.29 -14.49
N THR A 89 22.65 -17.24 -14.24
CA THR A 89 21.23 -16.95 -13.99
C THR A 89 20.80 -17.41 -12.61
N TYR A 90 20.06 -16.55 -11.92
CA TYR A 90 19.52 -16.74 -10.60
C TYR A 90 18.01 -16.55 -10.63
N VAL A 91 17.32 -17.20 -9.70
CA VAL A 91 15.86 -17.14 -9.61
C VAL A 91 15.48 -16.83 -8.17
N GLY A 92 14.46 -16.02 -8.00
CA GLY A 92 13.94 -15.74 -6.68
C GLY A 92 12.64 -14.97 -6.69
N THR A 93 12.46 -14.15 -5.66
CA THR A 93 11.22 -13.41 -5.44
C THR A 93 11.47 -11.96 -5.09
N VAL A 94 10.51 -11.13 -5.45
CA VAL A 94 10.36 -9.77 -4.92
C VAL A 94 9.08 -9.70 -4.11
N GLY A 95 9.19 -9.18 -2.89
CA GLY A 95 8.07 -8.96 -1.99
C GLY A 95 7.20 -7.80 -2.46
N SER A 96 6.00 -7.71 -1.88
CA SER A 96 5.17 -6.51 -2.02
C SER A 96 5.95 -5.29 -1.52
N PRO A 97 5.82 -4.12 -2.15
CA PRO A 97 6.39 -2.89 -1.62
C PRO A 97 5.91 -2.67 -0.18
N GLY A 98 6.84 -2.54 0.76
CA GLY A 98 6.55 -2.51 2.20
C GLY A 98 6.21 -1.12 2.72
N LEU A 99 6.78 -0.08 2.12
CA LEU A 99 6.49 1.31 2.42
C LEU A 99 6.34 2.09 1.11
N VAL A 100 5.38 3.02 1.11
CA VAL A 100 5.18 4.02 0.06
C VAL A 100 5.30 5.36 0.75
N SER A 101 6.19 6.24 0.28
CA SER A 101 6.26 7.59 0.84
C SER A 101 4.95 8.32 0.63
N GLN A 102 4.59 9.23 1.53
CA GLN A 102 3.51 10.17 1.27
C GLN A 102 4.01 11.33 0.40
N PRO A 103 3.22 11.81 -0.57
CA PRO A 103 3.57 13.00 -1.32
C PRO A 103 3.58 14.23 -0.40
N THR A 104 4.21 15.30 -0.85
CA THR A 104 4.14 16.61 -0.16
C THR A 104 2.71 17.14 -0.12
N ALA A 105 2.46 18.16 0.71
CA ALA A 105 1.14 18.82 0.80
C ALA A 105 0.62 19.32 -0.57
N ASP A 106 1.53 19.64 -1.48
CA ASP A 106 1.21 20.10 -2.84
C ASP A 106 0.94 18.93 -3.82
N GLY A 107 0.91 17.68 -3.33
CA GLY A 107 0.63 16.51 -4.16
C GLY A 107 1.78 16.11 -5.08
N THR A 108 3.02 16.36 -4.67
CA THR A 108 4.21 16.04 -5.47
C THR A 108 5.22 15.21 -4.68
N TYR A 109 5.94 14.32 -5.37
CA TYR A 109 7.16 13.72 -4.84
C TYR A 109 8.36 14.51 -5.35
N PRO A 110 9.18 15.11 -4.48
CA PRO A 110 10.34 15.88 -4.92
C PRO A 110 11.45 14.95 -5.46
N ALA A 111 12.32 15.49 -6.29
CA ALA A 111 13.54 14.81 -6.73
C ALA A 111 14.35 14.30 -5.52
N GLY A 112 14.76 13.03 -5.58
CA GLY A 112 15.45 12.31 -4.51
C GLY A 112 14.53 11.63 -3.49
N ALA A 113 13.21 11.83 -3.55
CA ALA A 113 12.27 11.15 -2.67
C ALA A 113 12.24 9.63 -2.95
N GLU A 114 12.26 8.83 -1.90
CA GLU A 114 12.06 7.39 -1.99
C GLU A 114 10.56 7.09 -2.08
N LEU A 115 10.10 6.67 -3.26
CA LEU A 115 8.70 6.43 -3.58
C LEU A 115 8.19 5.13 -2.97
N ALA A 116 8.97 4.07 -3.08
CA ALA A 116 8.62 2.73 -2.63
C ALA A 116 9.87 1.88 -2.37
N GLN A 117 9.74 0.89 -1.50
CA GLN A 117 10.78 -0.12 -1.25
C GLN A 117 10.22 -1.53 -1.27
N GLY A 118 10.95 -2.49 -1.86
CA GLY A 118 10.58 -3.90 -1.87
C GLY A 118 11.76 -4.79 -1.51
N GLN A 119 11.51 -5.81 -0.68
CA GLN A 119 12.53 -6.84 -0.41
C GLN A 119 12.69 -7.74 -1.64
N ILE A 120 13.92 -8.06 -2.00
CA ILE A 120 14.24 -8.99 -3.08
C ILE A 120 15.20 -10.06 -2.56
N ASN A 121 14.98 -11.29 -2.98
CA ASN A 121 15.90 -12.40 -2.79
C ASN A 121 16.02 -13.20 -4.08
N PHE A 122 17.18 -13.81 -4.29
CA PHE A 122 17.37 -14.80 -5.35
C PHE A 122 18.54 -15.71 -5.03
N SER A 123 18.52 -16.89 -5.63
CA SER A 123 19.60 -17.85 -5.53
C SER A 123 19.83 -18.57 -6.85
N GLY A 124 21.00 -19.14 -7.01
CA GLY A 124 21.37 -19.90 -8.19
C GLY A 124 22.84 -20.25 -8.19
N LYS A 125 23.32 -20.84 -9.28
CA LYS A 125 24.72 -21.23 -9.39
C LYS A 125 25.45 -20.26 -10.32
N ASP A 126 26.52 -19.67 -9.82
CA ASP A 126 27.42 -18.90 -10.68
C ASP A 126 28.20 -19.86 -11.59
N GLY A 127 28.05 -19.70 -12.90
CA GLY A 127 28.69 -20.50 -13.92
C GLY A 127 30.20 -20.30 -14.01
N VAL A 128 30.73 -19.17 -13.53
CA VAL A 128 32.17 -18.88 -13.59
C VAL A 128 32.91 -19.44 -12.38
N SER A 129 32.43 -19.17 -11.16
CA SER A 129 33.05 -19.73 -9.94
C SER A 129 32.57 -21.15 -9.58
N ALA A 130 31.51 -21.63 -10.22
CA ALA A 130 30.81 -22.87 -9.87
C ALA A 130 30.27 -22.90 -8.43
N LYS A 131 30.08 -21.74 -7.80
CA LYS A 131 29.56 -21.58 -6.44
C LYS A 131 28.05 -21.35 -6.46
N ASP A 132 27.39 -21.85 -5.41
CA ASP A 132 26.00 -21.49 -5.14
C ASP A 132 25.98 -20.08 -4.54
N ILE A 133 25.09 -19.26 -5.08
CA ILE A 133 24.89 -17.86 -4.74
C ILE A 133 23.54 -17.72 -4.03
N GLU A 134 23.55 -16.96 -2.96
CA GLU A 134 22.35 -16.45 -2.31
C GLU A 134 22.46 -14.93 -2.20
N PHE A 135 21.39 -14.24 -2.59
CA PHE A 135 21.27 -12.81 -2.46
C PHE A 135 20.02 -12.46 -1.67
N VAL A 136 20.18 -11.53 -0.72
CA VAL A 136 19.08 -10.90 0.02
C VAL A 136 19.32 -9.40 0.06
N GLY A 137 18.31 -8.62 -0.32
CA GLY A 137 18.42 -7.17 -0.40
C GLY A 137 17.08 -6.44 -0.50
N ILE A 138 17.18 -5.16 -0.84
CA ILE A 138 16.07 -4.23 -1.01
C ILE A 138 16.25 -3.52 -2.36
N ILE A 139 15.15 -3.33 -3.08
CA ILE A 139 15.08 -2.41 -4.20
C ILE A 139 14.33 -1.16 -3.74
N HIS A 140 15.00 -0.02 -3.84
CA HIS A 140 14.42 1.31 -3.62
C HIS A 140 14.00 1.89 -4.96
N VAL A 141 12.83 2.50 -4.99
CA VAL A 141 12.34 3.30 -6.12
C VAL A 141 12.47 4.76 -5.71
N VAL A 142 13.30 5.52 -6.42
CA VAL A 142 13.64 6.90 -6.07
C VAL A 142 13.24 7.83 -7.21
N ALA A 143 12.61 8.95 -6.88
CA ALA A 143 12.32 10.02 -7.83
C ALA A 143 13.62 10.67 -8.30
N VAL A 144 13.83 10.79 -9.61
CA VAL A 144 14.99 11.50 -10.20
C VAL A 144 14.66 12.97 -10.44
N THR A 145 13.41 13.23 -10.80
CA THR A 145 12.82 14.56 -10.94
C THR A 145 11.55 14.61 -10.12
N ASP A 146 10.98 15.80 -9.95
CA ASP A 146 9.67 15.93 -9.31
C ASP A 146 8.63 15.12 -10.08
N ILE A 147 7.80 14.36 -9.35
CA ILE A 147 6.67 13.60 -9.90
C ILE A 147 5.38 14.24 -9.39
N GLN A 148 4.57 14.73 -10.32
CA GLN A 148 3.27 15.29 -10.03
C GLN A 148 2.19 14.21 -10.07
N GLY A 149 1.32 14.21 -9.08
CA GLY A 149 0.15 13.35 -9.05
C GLY A 149 -0.98 13.91 -9.89
N ASN A 150 -1.68 13.05 -10.63
CA ASN A 150 -2.96 13.39 -11.23
C ASN A 150 -4.06 13.01 -10.24
N SER A 151 -4.60 14.02 -9.55
CA SER A 151 -5.72 13.80 -8.63
C SER A 151 -7.03 13.61 -9.39
N ARG A 152 -7.76 12.55 -9.03
CA ARG A 152 -9.16 12.37 -9.34
C ARG A 152 -9.95 12.48 -8.04
N VAL A 153 -10.73 13.54 -7.94
CA VAL A 153 -11.72 13.68 -6.87
C VAL A 153 -12.95 12.91 -7.31
N SER A 154 -13.30 11.86 -6.57
CA SER A 154 -14.58 11.20 -6.73
C SER A 154 -15.41 11.51 -5.51
N SER A 155 -16.31 12.49 -5.63
CA SER A 155 -17.38 12.68 -4.66
C SER A 155 -18.38 11.54 -4.86
N GLN A 156 -18.21 10.44 -4.13
CA GLN A 156 -19.25 9.42 -4.05
C GLN A 156 -20.30 9.86 -3.05
N THR A 157 -21.39 10.44 -3.53
CA THR A 157 -22.70 10.29 -2.87
C THR A 157 -23.15 8.86 -3.18
N SER A 158 -22.90 7.92 -2.27
CA SER A 158 -23.19 6.50 -2.49
C SER A 158 -24.66 6.25 -2.81
N ALA A 159 -24.94 5.79 -4.03
CA ALA A 159 -26.25 5.39 -4.52
C ALA A 159 -26.82 4.10 -3.88
N ASN A 160 -26.08 3.45 -2.97
CA ASN A 160 -26.41 2.16 -2.35
C ASN A 160 -26.49 2.19 -0.81
N ALA A 161 -26.39 3.36 -0.17
CA ALA A 161 -26.65 3.44 1.26
C ALA A 161 -28.14 3.15 1.54
N SER A 162 -28.44 2.46 2.64
CA SER A 162 -29.82 2.31 3.09
C SER A 162 -30.43 3.70 3.20
N ARG A 163 -31.50 3.91 2.45
CA ARG A 163 -32.23 5.17 2.42
C ARG A 163 -33.53 4.94 3.16
N ASP A 164 -33.61 5.51 4.35
CA ASP A 164 -34.84 5.49 5.13
C ASP A 164 -35.45 6.89 5.11
N GLU A 165 -36.68 6.98 4.63
CA GLU A 165 -37.43 8.22 4.58
C GLU A 165 -38.68 8.08 5.44
N THR A 166 -38.77 8.88 6.49
CA THR A 166 -39.95 8.95 7.36
C THR A 166 -40.60 10.31 7.19
N THR A 167 -41.85 10.31 6.70
CA THR A 167 -42.67 11.52 6.64
C THR A 167 -43.77 11.44 7.69
N ARG A 168 -43.90 12.48 8.51
CA ARG A 168 -45.02 12.65 9.43
C ARG A 168 -45.66 14.01 9.26
N THR A 169 -46.98 14.04 9.37
CA THR A 169 -47.76 15.30 9.36
C THR A 169 -48.46 15.44 10.70
N ILE A 170 -48.26 16.59 11.34
CA ILE A 170 -48.83 16.98 12.62
C ILE A 170 -49.82 18.11 12.35
N GLN A 171 -51.06 17.95 12.81
CA GLN A 171 -52.06 19.01 12.80
C GLN A 171 -51.84 19.87 14.04
N ASN A 172 -51.41 21.11 13.86
CA ASN A 172 -51.27 22.08 14.94
C ASN A 172 -52.66 22.70 15.12
N GLY A 173 -53.23 22.65 16.33
CA GLY A 173 -54.60 23.10 16.59
C GLY A 173 -54.88 24.59 16.35
N ASP A 174 -54.00 25.30 15.65
CA ASP A 174 -54.07 26.69 15.23
C ASP A 174 -54.46 26.86 13.74
N GLY A 175 -54.86 25.78 13.06
CA GLY A 175 -55.22 25.81 11.65
C GLY A 175 -54.03 25.74 10.70
N THR A 176 -52.89 25.25 11.21
CA THR A 176 -51.72 24.89 10.41
C THR A 176 -51.37 23.41 10.57
N SER A 177 -50.69 22.87 9.57
CA SER A 177 -50.09 21.55 9.64
C SER A 177 -48.59 21.61 9.42
N THR A 178 -47.86 20.85 10.23
CA THR A 178 -46.42 20.65 10.08
C THR A 178 -46.16 19.30 9.44
N THR A 179 -45.58 19.29 8.25
CA THR A 179 -45.02 18.10 7.62
C THR A 179 -43.53 18.04 7.89
N GLU A 180 -43.07 16.98 8.53
CA GLU A 180 -41.65 16.71 8.76
C GLU A 180 -41.24 15.47 7.98
N THR A 181 -40.22 15.64 7.13
CA THR A 181 -39.60 14.56 6.36
C THR A 181 -38.17 14.37 6.88
N ILE A 182 -37.90 13.21 7.45
CA ILE A 182 -36.57 12.80 7.91
C ILE A 182 -36.02 11.80 6.90
N LEU A 183 -34.94 12.17 6.26
CA LEU A 183 -34.18 11.33 5.34
C LEU A 183 -32.88 10.89 6.03
N THR A 184 -32.75 9.60 6.29
CA THR A 184 -31.53 8.99 6.82
C THR A 184 -30.83 8.21 5.71
N ILE A 185 -29.53 8.43 5.59
CA ILE A 185 -28.64 7.72 4.66
C ILE A 185 -27.61 6.99 5.51
N GLY A 186 -27.59 5.65 5.43
CA GLY A 186 -26.69 4.81 6.22
C GLY A 186 -27.10 4.64 7.69
N THR A 187 -26.21 4.04 8.48
CA THR A 187 -26.35 3.80 9.93
C THR A 187 -25.35 4.67 10.71
N PRO A 188 -25.57 4.97 12.02
CA PRO A 188 -24.70 5.89 12.78
C PRO A 188 -23.20 5.54 12.81
N ASP A 189 -22.85 4.27 12.59
CA ASP A 189 -21.48 3.79 12.53
C ASP A 189 -20.88 3.85 11.11
N ASP A 190 -21.69 4.20 10.10
CA ASP A 190 -21.24 4.30 8.72
C ASP A 190 -20.49 5.62 8.46
N PRO A 191 -19.39 5.61 7.68
CA PRO A 191 -18.62 6.80 7.32
C PRO A 191 -19.37 7.76 6.37
N PHE A 192 -20.61 7.43 6.02
CA PHE A 192 -21.52 8.20 5.17
C PHE A 192 -22.87 8.47 5.86
N TYR A 193 -22.94 8.30 7.20
CA TYR A 193 -24.13 8.59 7.96
C TYR A 193 -24.55 10.05 7.77
N GLN A 194 -25.77 10.24 7.26
CA GLN A 194 -26.36 11.56 7.07
C GLN A 194 -27.83 11.53 7.44
N VAL A 195 -28.26 12.54 8.20
CA VAL A 195 -29.67 12.80 8.52
C VAL A 195 -30.05 14.16 7.96
N THR A 196 -31.06 14.21 7.11
CA THR A 196 -31.66 15.45 6.63
C THR A 196 -33.09 15.55 7.14
N THR A 197 -33.37 16.55 7.96
CA THR A 197 -34.71 16.85 8.46
C THR A 197 -35.24 18.07 7.73
N THR A 198 -36.36 17.90 7.02
CA THR A 198 -37.09 18.97 6.36
C THR A 198 -38.42 19.19 7.07
N THR A 199 -38.68 20.41 7.52
CA THR A 199 -39.91 20.81 8.21
C THR A 199 -40.64 21.84 7.38
N VAL A 200 -41.84 21.51 6.92
CA VAL A 200 -42.72 22.37 6.14
C VAL A 200 -43.97 22.67 6.96
N VAL A 201 -44.23 23.93 7.24
CA VAL A 201 -45.47 24.37 7.91
C VAL A 201 -46.41 24.92 6.85
N THR A 202 -47.66 24.48 6.85
CA THR A 202 -48.68 24.80 5.85
C THR A 202 -49.94 25.31 6.53
N GLU A 203 -50.60 26.32 5.98
CA GLU A 203 -51.91 26.79 6.42
C GLU A 203 -53.01 25.83 5.91
N ASP A 204 -53.82 25.26 6.80
CA ASP A 204 -54.76 24.19 6.44
C ASP A 204 -55.91 24.68 5.55
N SER A 205 -56.30 25.96 5.71
CA SER A 205 -57.44 26.53 4.99
C SER A 205 -57.12 26.87 3.53
N THR A 206 -55.85 27.15 3.21
CA THR A 206 -55.41 27.63 1.89
C THR A 206 -54.41 26.69 1.21
N GLY A 207 -53.80 25.77 1.96
CA GLY A 207 -52.68 24.95 1.50
C GLY A 207 -51.38 25.74 1.29
N ARG A 208 -51.31 26.99 1.77
CA ARG A 208 -50.14 27.86 1.60
C ARG A 208 -49.01 27.45 2.54
N VAL A 209 -47.81 27.25 2.00
CA VAL A 209 -46.61 27.01 2.82
C VAL A 209 -46.22 28.30 3.55
N ILE A 210 -46.10 28.23 4.87
CA ILE A 210 -45.76 29.32 5.79
C ILE A 210 -44.25 29.34 6.05
N SER A 211 -43.63 28.17 6.21
CA SER A 211 -42.18 28.05 6.41
C SER A 211 -41.66 26.74 5.87
N ASN A 212 -40.44 26.75 5.34
CA ASN A 212 -39.70 25.57 4.98
C ASN A 212 -38.28 25.67 5.57
N THR A 213 -37.95 24.73 6.45
CA THR A 213 -36.64 24.66 7.11
C THR A 213 -36.03 23.30 6.82
N SER A 214 -34.77 23.28 6.40
CA SER A 214 -34.00 22.04 6.24
C SER A 214 -32.74 22.08 7.11
N THR A 215 -32.48 20.99 7.83
CA THR A 215 -31.26 20.78 8.62
C THR A 215 -30.61 19.49 8.20
N THR A 216 -29.30 19.51 7.99
CA THR A 216 -28.50 18.33 7.63
C THR A 216 -27.44 18.11 8.69
N GLU A 217 -27.35 16.89 9.21
CA GLU A 217 -26.37 16.44 10.19
C GLU A 217 -25.62 15.22 9.61
N GLY A 218 -24.30 15.17 9.76
CA GLY A 218 -23.46 14.08 9.26
C GLY A 218 -22.34 14.51 8.32
N GLY A 219 -21.33 13.64 8.17
CA GLY A 219 -20.15 13.88 7.36
C GLY A 219 -20.32 13.39 5.93
N THR A 220 -19.83 14.16 4.97
CA THR A 220 -19.55 13.63 3.63
C THR A 220 -18.08 13.18 3.59
N THR A 221 -17.83 11.91 3.35
CA THR A 221 -16.45 11.45 3.10
C THR A 221 -16.12 11.73 1.64
N THR A 222 -15.18 12.63 1.39
CA THR A 222 -14.62 12.85 0.05
C THR A 222 -13.39 11.96 -0.08
N THR A 223 -13.47 10.96 -0.95
CA THR A 223 -12.30 10.16 -1.31
C THR A 223 -11.57 10.85 -2.46
N GLN A 224 -10.37 11.36 -2.18
CA GLN A 224 -9.46 11.84 -3.20
C GLN A 224 -8.44 10.74 -3.52
N SER A 225 -8.44 10.28 -4.77
CA SER A 225 -7.40 9.36 -5.26
C SER A 225 -6.41 10.16 -6.11
N THR A 226 -5.13 10.03 -5.82
CA THR A 226 -4.07 10.65 -6.62
C THR A 226 -3.18 9.58 -7.21
N GLU A 227 -3.06 9.57 -8.54
CA GLU A 227 -2.23 8.64 -9.28
C GLU A 227 -0.91 9.30 -9.67
N PHE A 228 0.20 8.63 -9.36
CA PHE A 228 1.55 9.05 -9.71
C PHE A 228 2.14 8.05 -10.70
N SER A 229 2.53 8.54 -11.88
CA SER A 229 3.14 7.72 -12.91
C SER A 229 4.66 7.68 -12.76
N ILE A 230 5.18 6.46 -12.64
CA ILE A 230 6.61 6.17 -12.60
C ILE A 230 7.03 5.83 -14.03
N THR A 231 8.05 6.52 -14.52
CA THR A 231 8.63 6.31 -15.86
C THR A 231 10.15 6.27 -15.78
N GLU A 232 10.80 5.81 -16.85
CA GLU A 232 12.28 5.83 -16.93
C GLU A 232 12.88 7.24 -16.79
N ALA A 233 12.11 8.27 -17.17
CA ALA A 233 12.56 9.66 -17.10
C ALA A 233 12.43 10.27 -15.69
N THR A 234 11.50 9.75 -14.89
CA THR A 234 11.13 10.34 -13.60
C THR A 234 11.62 9.56 -12.40
N SER A 235 12.06 8.30 -12.58
CA SER A 235 12.49 7.45 -11.49
C SER A 235 13.73 6.61 -11.80
N GLN A 236 14.35 6.15 -10.72
CA GLN A 236 15.49 5.26 -10.72
C GLN A 236 15.28 4.16 -9.70
N TYR A 237 15.69 2.95 -10.03
CA TYR A 237 15.72 1.83 -9.09
C TYR A 237 17.13 1.66 -8.54
N ARG A 238 17.25 1.50 -7.23
CA ARG A 238 18.51 1.22 -6.54
C ARG A 238 18.42 -0.13 -5.84
N LEU A 239 19.25 -1.06 -6.26
CA LEU A 239 19.40 -2.39 -5.65
C LEU A 239 20.53 -2.34 -4.64
N GLU A 240 20.21 -2.68 -3.39
CA GLU A 240 21.18 -2.82 -2.30
C GLU A 240 20.98 -4.16 -1.60
N GLY A 241 22.07 -4.78 -1.15
CA GLY A 241 21.95 -6.03 -0.40
C GLY A 241 23.26 -6.76 -0.21
N THR A 242 23.13 -8.03 0.12
CA THR A 242 24.26 -8.91 0.41
C THR A 242 24.27 -10.07 -0.57
N TRP A 243 25.41 -10.25 -1.23
CA TRP A 243 25.75 -11.38 -2.07
C TRP A 243 26.57 -12.39 -1.26
N VAL A 244 26.09 -13.63 -1.17
CA VAL A 244 26.72 -14.71 -0.42
C VAL A 244 27.09 -15.82 -1.38
N GLU A 245 28.37 -16.17 -1.44
CA GLU A 245 28.87 -17.36 -2.12
C GLU A 245 29.00 -18.49 -1.10
N LEU A 246 28.34 -19.64 -1.31
CA LEU A 246 28.38 -20.76 -0.38
C LEU A 246 29.81 -21.33 -0.26
N GLY A 247 30.36 -21.28 0.96
CA GLY A 247 31.77 -21.62 1.21
C GLY A 247 32.75 -20.64 0.55
N GLY A 248 32.28 -19.44 0.21
CA GLY A 248 33.04 -18.37 -0.41
C GLY A 248 32.95 -17.07 0.41
N LYS A 249 32.88 -15.93 -0.28
CA LYS A 249 32.84 -14.60 0.34
C LYS A 249 31.43 -14.06 0.47
N THR A 250 31.27 -13.16 1.43
CA THR A 250 30.10 -12.28 1.55
C THR A 250 30.48 -10.88 1.06
N SER A 251 29.63 -10.28 0.23
CA SER A 251 29.92 -9.02 -0.44
C SER A 251 28.70 -8.11 -0.51
N GLY A 252 28.93 -6.80 -0.44
CA GLY A 252 27.88 -5.82 -0.70
C GLY A 252 27.48 -5.81 -2.17
N VAL A 253 26.21 -5.51 -2.42
CA VAL A 253 25.65 -5.20 -3.74
C VAL A 253 25.15 -3.77 -3.74
N GLN A 254 25.54 -2.99 -4.76
CA GLN A 254 25.04 -1.65 -5.02
C GLN A 254 24.95 -1.46 -6.54
N ALA A 255 23.74 -1.30 -7.05
CA ALA A 255 23.49 -1.12 -8.47
C ALA A 255 22.28 -0.24 -8.74
N ARG A 256 22.30 0.47 -9.87
CA ARG A 256 21.21 1.35 -10.32
C ARG A 256 20.68 0.97 -11.69
N SER A 257 19.36 1.00 -11.83
CA SER A 257 18.66 0.90 -13.11
C SER A 257 17.84 2.16 -13.33
N ALA A 258 17.64 2.56 -14.60
CA ALA A 258 16.53 3.46 -14.90
C ALA A 258 15.22 2.82 -14.41
N GLY A 259 14.25 3.65 -14.03
CA GLY A 259 12.87 3.17 -13.91
C GLY A 259 12.42 2.57 -15.24
N THR A 260 11.40 1.72 -15.22
CA THR A 260 10.78 1.21 -16.45
C THR A 260 9.37 1.76 -16.58
N SER A 261 8.49 1.35 -15.67
CA SER A 261 7.11 1.85 -15.62
C SER A 261 6.43 1.41 -14.32
N GLY A 262 5.56 2.26 -13.78
CA GLY A 262 4.70 1.89 -12.65
C GLY A 262 3.65 2.95 -12.32
N LEU A 263 2.73 2.57 -11.45
CA LEU A 263 1.71 3.44 -10.88
C LEU A 263 1.75 3.34 -9.36
N ILE A 264 1.75 4.49 -8.69
CA ILE A 264 1.46 4.61 -7.27
C ILE A 264 0.13 5.34 -7.13
N THR A 265 -0.81 4.74 -6.43
CA THR A 265 -2.11 5.34 -6.10
C THR A 265 -2.14 5.63 -4.60
N THR A 266 -2.26 6.90 -4.25
CA THR A 266 -2.50 7.33 -2.87
C THR A 266 -3.97 7.69 -2.73
N THR A 267 -4.65 7.07 -1.76
CA THR A 267 -6.03 7.41 -1.41
C THR A 267 -6.02 8.21 -0.12
N THR A 268 -6.56 9.42 -0.16
CA THR A 268 -6.81 10.24 1.02
C THR A 268 -8.32 10.32 1.23
N GLU A 269 -8.78 9.86 2.38
CA GLU A 269 -10.14 10.09 2.84
C GLU A 269 -10.14 11.41 3.60
N VAL A 270 -10.82 12.42 3.05
CA VAL A 270 -11.10 13.65 3.77
C VAL A 270 -12.49 13.48 4.35
N ALA A 271 -12.57 13.27 5.67
CA ALA A 271 -13.80 13.50 6.39
C ALA A 271 -14.10 15.00 6.27
N ASN A 272 -15.18 15.37 5.60
CA ASN A 272 -15.66 16.74 5.78
C ASN A 272 -16.12 16.83 7.22
N ASP A 273 -15.39 17.60 8.03
CA ASP A 273 -15.84 18.00 9.36
C ASP A 273 -17.29 18.46 9.22
N SER A 274 -18.14 17.90 10.07
CA SER A 274 -19.59 18.14 10.12
C SER A 274 -19.85 19.62 9.85
N PRO A 275 -20.56 19.99 8.76
CA PRO A 275 -20.90 21.38 8.55
C PRO A 275 -21.63 21.84 9.80
N THR A 276 -21.20 22.96 10.39
CA THR A 276 -22.00 23.62 11.43
C THR A 276 -23.42 23.73 10.89
N PRO A 277 -24.45 23.20 11.60
CA PRO A 277 -25.79 23.08 11.05
C PRO A 277 -26.25 24.44 10.55
N THR A 278 -26.30 24.60 9.23
CA THR A 278 -26.70 25.85 8.60
C THR A 278 -28.20 25.73 8.37
N ALA A 279 -29.00 26.17 9.34
CA ALA A 279 -30.43 26.26 9.15
C ALA A 279 -30.73 27.30 8.06
N GLN A 280 -31.15 26.86 6.87
CA GLN A 280 -31.76 27.75 5.89
C GLN A 280 -33.26 27.80 6.17
N VAL A 281 -33.71 28.93 6.72
CA VAL A 281 -35.14 29.23 6.90
C VAL A 281 -35.57 30.14 5.77
N THR A 282 -36.45 29.65 4.90
CA THR A 282 -37.08 30.48 3.85
C THR A 282 -38.54 30.72 4.20
N PHE A 283 -38.93 32.00 4.29
CA PHE A 283 -40.31 32.42 4.51
C PHE A 283 -40.96 32.75 3.16
N PHE A 284 -42.20 32.31 2.95
CA PHE A 284 -42.99 32.50 1.72
C PHE A 284 -44.31 33.23 1.98
#